data_AF-A0A285ZYC8-F1
#
_entry.id   AF-A0A285ZYC8-F1
#
_cell.length_a   1.000
_cell.length_b   1.000
_cell.length_c   1.000
_cell.angle_alpha   90.00
_cell.angle_beta   90.00
_cell.angle_gamma   90.00
#
_symmetry.space_group_name_H-M   'P 1'
#
loop_
_entity.id
_entity.type
_entity.pdbx_description
1 polymer ?
#
loop_
_entity_poly.entity_id
_entity_poly.type
_entity_poly.pdbx_seq_one_letter_code
_entity_poly.pdbx_strand_id
1 'polypeptide(L)'
;MIEIGKYNQLRVAAKNSQGLSLTDGTNEVLLPYLEVPKEINLGDDVEAFVYLNKDGSTVATLKEVLATADEFALLTVVSVTDDGAYVNIGIDKDVFIPNREQKRPMEIGESYVVFVYLDDQSNRLLASSKVDNFVEHHNFDFEEGDTVDLLIVDKSDLGYNAIINNEFIGLLYRNEVFSIIEPGQRTTGWIKTIRVDGKIDLTLQPSGFGHVLETKDYILEELKVVGEINLGDKSTPEEIYNRFQVSKSAFKKAIGGLYKERLIVLSDHHIKLAD
;
A
#
# COMPACT_ATOMS: atom_id res chain seq x y z
N MET A 1 17.95 -7.08 -23.11
CA MET A 1 16.94 -6.45 -23.97
C MET A 1 16.35 -5.32 -23.18
N ILE A 2 16.31 -4.12 -23.75
CA ILE A 2 15.81 -2.93 -23.06
C ILE A 2 14.29 -3.07 -22.84
N GLU A 3 13.86 -2.97 -21.59
CA GLU A 3 12.46 -3.05 -21.18
C GLU A 3 11.86 -1.65 -21.02
N ILE A 4 10.79 -1.36 -21.77
CA ILE A 4 10.04 -0.10 -21.68
C ILE A 4 9.18 -0.13 -20.42
N GLY A 5 9.18 0.97 -19.67
CA GLY A 5 8.47 1.12 -18.41
C GLY A 5 9.23 0.61 -17.20
N LYS A 6 10.50 0.21 -17.36
CA LYS A 6 11.33 -0.33 -16.28
C LYS A 6 12.71 0.34 -16.25
N TYR A 7 13.40 0.16 -15.12
CA TYR A 7 14.81 0.49 -15.00
C TYR A 7 15.66 -0.55 -15.70
N ASN A 8 16.66 -0.06 -16.45
CA ASN A 8 17.58 -0.88 -17.21
C ASN A 8 19.00 -0.48 -16.85
N GLN A 9 19.88 -1.47 -16.67
CA GLN A 9 21.32 -1.26 -16.54
C GLN A 9 21.91 -1.11 -17.95
N LEU A 10 22.32 0.10 -18.32
CA LEU A 10 22.74 0.45 -19.67
C LEU A 10 24.11 1.12 -19.68
N ARG A 11 24.89 0.83 -20.73
CA ARG A 11 26.21 1.42 -20.92
C ARG A 11 26.15 2.66 -21.80
N VAL A 12 26.89 3.71 -21.43
CA VAL A 12 27.05 4.91 -22.24
C VAL A 12 27.95 4.61 -23.45
N ALA A 13 27.36 4.42 -24.63
CA ALA A 13 28.07 4.01 -25.83
C ALA A 13 28.65 5.18 -26.63
N ALA A 14 27.88 6.26 -26.76
CA ALA A 14 28.24 7.39 -27.59
C ALA A 14 27.63 8.70 -27.07
N LYS A 15 28.17 9.82 -27.56
CA LYS A 15 27.68 11.17 -27.27
C LYS A 15 27.46 11.92 -28.59
N ASN A 16 26.30 12.54 -28.74
CA ASN A 16 25.96 13.34 -29.91
C ASN A 16 25.30 14.67 -29.49
N SER A 17 24.75 15.41 -30.46
CA SER A 17 24.12 16.72 -30.21
C SER A 17 22.78 16.63 -29.47
N GLN A 18 22.14 15.46 -29.44
CA GLN A 18 20.84 15.24 -28.77
C GLN A 18 21.01 14.73 -27.33
N GLY A 19 22.14 14.07 -27.02
CA GLY A 19 22.38 13.50 -25.69
C GLY A 19 23.42 12.39 -25.69
N LEU A 20 23.21 11.42 -24.79
CA LEU A 20 23.99 10.19 -24.70
C LEU A 20 23.21 9.02 -25.30
N SER A 21 23.90 8.15 -26.05
CA SER A 21 23.34 6.85 -26.44
C SER A 21 23.66 5.83 -25.34
N LEU A 22 22.61 5.24 -24.77
CA LEU A 22 22.69 4.19 -23.78
C LEU A 22 22.37 2.85 -24.45
N THR A 23 23.12 1.79 -24.15
CA THR A 23 22.97 0.49 -24.82
C THR A 23 22.99 -0.69 -23.86
N ASP A 24 22.26 -1.75 -24.20
CA ASP A 24 22.39 -3.09 -23.62
C ASP A 24 23.34 -4.00 -24.44
N GLY A 25 24.08 -3.41 -25.40
CA GLY A 25 24.95 -4.09 -26.34
C GLY A 25 24.26 -4.53 -27.64
N THR A 26 22.92 -4.51 -27.70
CA THR A 26 22.15 -4.87 -28.90
C THR A 26 21.27 -3.73 -29.39
N ASN A 27 20.60 -3.04 -28.47
CA ASN A 27 19.72 -1.91 -28.74
C ASN A 27 20.31 -0.63 -28.15
N GLU A 28 19.90 0.51 -28.70
CA GLU A 28 20.31 1.83 -28.21
C GLU A 28 19.08 2.69 -27.89
N VAL A 29 19.20 3.50 -26.84
CA VAL A 29 18.18 4.45 -26.40
C VAL A 29 18.83 5.80 -26.09
N LEU A 30 18.15 6.90 -26.42
CA LEU A 30 18.66 8.24 -26.17
C LEU A 30 18.36 8.68 -24.73
N LEU A 31 19.39 9.08 -23.99
CA LEU A 31 19.29 9.91 -22.79
C LEU A 31 19.46 11.38 -23.19
N PRO A 32 18.41 12.22 -23.16
CA PRO A 32 18.47 13.61 -23.61
C PRO A 32 19.46 14.44 -22.81
N TYR A 33 20.15 15.39 -23.45
CA TYR A 33 21.20 16.20 -22.80
C TYR A 33 20.72 16.98 -21.56
N LEU A 34 19.44 17.39 -21.56
CA LEU A 34 18.82 18.08 -20.43
C LEU A 34 18.78 17.23 -19.15
N GLU A 35 18.92 15.91 -19.29
CA GLU A 35 18.84 14.93 -18.20
C GLU A 35 20.19 14.33 -17.83
N VAL A 36 21.27 14.73 -18.50
CA VAL A 36 22.62 14.21 -18.27
C VAL A 36 23.28 14.93 -17.08
N PRO A 37 23.56 14.24 -15.96
CA PRO A 37 24.38 14.75 -14.87
C PRO A 37 25.80 15.08 -15.35
N LYS A 38 26.47 16.00 -14.65
CA LYS A 38 27.80 16.47 -15.04
C LYS A 38 28.90 15.40 -15.00
N GLU A 39 28.67 14.30 -14.30
CA GLU A 39 29.70 13.31 -13.92
C GLU A 39 29.67 12.02 -14.76
N ILE A 40 28.82 11.95 -15.80
CA ILE A 40 28.72 10.77 -16.66
C ILE A 40 29.72 10.83 -17.82
N ASN A 41 30.49 9.75 -17.98
CA ASN A 41 31.49 9.57 -19.02
C ASN A 41 31.10 8.46 -20.01
N LEU A 42 31.75 8.46 -21.17
CA LEU A 42 31.64 7.36 -22.12
C LEU A 42 32.16 6.08 -21.49
N GLY A 43 31.42 5.00 -21.66
CA GLY A 43 31.75 3.68 -21.16
C GLY A 43 31.25 3.38 -19.74
N ASP A 44 30.66 4.35 -19.04
CA ASP A 44 30.04 4.16 -17.73
C ASP A 44 28.75 3.33 -17.86
N ASP A 45 28.42 2.57 -16.81
CA ASP A 45 27.15 1.87 -16.67
C ASP A 45 26.22 2.69 -15.77
N VAL A 46 24.96 2.85 -16.20
CA VAL A 46 23.95 3.66 -15.52
C VAL A 46 22.63 2.89 -15.43
N GLU A 47 21.91 3.10 -14.34
CA GLU A 47 20.54 2.65 -14.20
C GLU A 47 19.59 3.72 -14.75
N ALA A 48 18.87 3.41 -15.82
CA ALA A 48 18.00 4.37 -16.50
C ALA A 48 16.59 3.82 -16.69
N PHE A 49 15.59 4.66 -16.43
CA PHE A 49 14.20 4.35 -16.74
C PHE A 49 13.93 4.60 -18.21
N VAL A 50 13.40 3.61 -18.92
CA VAL A 50 13.17 3.70 -20.36
C VAL A 50 11.68 3.84 -20.66
N TYR A 51 11.30 4.79 -21.52
CA TYR A 51 9.90 5.05 -21.86
C TYR A 51 9.74 5.58 -23.30
N LEU A 52 8.51 5.50 -23.83
CA LEU A 52 8.18 6.14 -25.11
C LEU A 52 7.88 7.62 -24.93
N ASN A 53 8.55 8.48 -25.69
CA ASN A 53 8.24 9.90 -25.76
C ASN A 53 6.94 10.17 -26.54
N LYS A 54 6.49 11.44 -26.57
CA LYS A 54 5.25 11.86 -27.25
C LYS A 54 5.26 11.49 -28.74
N ASP A 55 6.40 11.65 -29.40
CA ASP A 55 6.62 11.31 -30.81
C ASP A 55 6.77 9.81 -31.09
N GLY A 56 6.75 8.97 -30.04
CA GLY A 56 6.89 7.51 -30.16
C GLY A 56 8.34 7.02 -30.14
N SER A 57 9.33 7.90 -30.00
CA SER A 57 10.72 7.49 -29.82
C SER A 57 10.95 6.88 -28.43
N THR A 58 11.76 5.83 -28.35
CA THR A 58 12.23 5.30 -27.06
C THR A 58 13.33 6.21 -26.52
N VAL A 59 13.13 6.69 -25.30
CA VAL A 59 14.08 7.55 -24.58
C VAL A 59 14.32 7.02 -23.18
N ALA A 60 15.41 7.44 -22.57
CA ALA A 60 15.79 7.10 -21.21
C ALA A 60 15.87 8.36 -20.35
N THR A 61 15.60 8.19 -19.06
CA THR A 61 15.78 9.21 -18.02
C THR A 61 16.54 8.62 -16.84
N LEU A 62 17.33 9.46 -16.18
CA LEU A 62 17.98 9.13 -14.90
C LEU A 62 17.23 9.72 -13.70
N LYS A 63 16.09 10.39 -13.94
CA LYS A 63 15.21 10.85 -12.87
C LYS A 63 14.57 9.64 -12.19
N GLU A 64 14.32 9.79 -10.90
CA GLU A 64 13.55 8.83 -10.13
C GLU A 64 12.08 8.90 -10.54
N VAL A 65 11.50 7.76 -10.93
CA VAL A 65 10.06 7.66 -11.21
C VAL A 65 9.31 7.26 -9.93
N LEU A 66 8.07 7.73 -9.82
CA LEU A 66 7.18 7.36 -8.71
C LEU A 66 6.57 5.97 -8.87
N ALA A 67 6.60 5.41 -10.08
CA ALA A 67 6.07 4.10 -10.41
C ALA A 67 6.67 3.57 -11.71
N THR A 68 6.91 2.26 -11.76
CA THR A 68 7.30 1.50 -12.94
C THR A 68 6.11 0.73 -13.54
N ALA A 69 6.28 0.15 -14.74
CA ALA A 69 5.31 -0.80 -15.26
C ALA A 69 5.25 -2.05 -14.36
N ASP A 70 4.04 -2.58 -14.21
CA ASP A 70 3.69 -3.71 -13.35
C ASP A 70 3.72 -3.36 -11.85
N GLU A 71 3.45 -2.10 -11.50
CA GLU A 71 3.51 -1.60 -10.13
C GLU A 71 2.24 -0.87 -9.69
N PHE A 72 1.84 -1.10 -8.43
CA PHE A 72 0.82 -0.30 -7.74
C PHE A 72 1.45 0.92 -7.06
N ALA A 73 0.92 2.11 -7.34
CA ALA A 73 1.41 3.36 -6.77
C ALA A 73 0.28 4.35 -6.48
N LEU A 74 0.50 5.22 -5.48
CA LEU A 74 -0.35 6.38 -5.25
C LEU A 74 0.17 7.54 -6.11
N LEU A 75 -0.60 7.94 -7.12
CA LEU A 75 -0.19 9.00 -8.04
C LEU A 75 -1.19 10.15 -8.05
N THR A 76 -0.67 11.37 -8.18
CA THR A 76 -1.46 12.61 -8.20
C THR A 76 -1.90 12.97 -9.62
N VAL A 77 -3.18 13.32 -9.78
CA VAL A 77 -3.75 13.77 -11.04
C VAL A 77 -3.30 15.20 -11.33
N VAL A 78 -2.68 15.41 -12.48
CA VAL A 78 -2.18 16.73 -12.92
C VAL A 78 -3.05 17.37 -13.99
N SER A 79 -3.83 16.59 -14.73
CA SER A 79 -4.83 17.11 -15.66
C SER A 79 -5.96 16.11 -15.91
N VAL A 80 -7.12 16.63 -16.30
CA VAL A 80 -8.31 15.85 -16.69
C VAL A 80 -8.79 16.36 -18.05
N THR A 81 -9.16 15.44 -18.92
CA THR A 81 -9.71 15.68 -20.26
C THR A 81 -11.01 14.91 -20.44
N ASP A 82 -11.69 15.12 -21.57
CA ASP A 82 -12.94 14.40 -21.88
C ASP A 82 -12.74 12.88 -21.98
N ASP A 83 -11.53 12.42 -22.33
CA ASP A 83 -11.20 11.01 -22.57
C ASP A 83 -10.55 10.30 -21.36
N GLY A 84 -10.11 11.04 -20.35
CA GLY A 84 -9.42 10.48 -19.20
C GLY A 84 -8.71 11.50 -18.32
N ALA A 85 -7.72 11.04 -17.57
CA ALA A 85 -6.90 11.85 -16.68
C ALA A 85 -5.42 11.54 -16.90
N TYR A 86 -4.55 12.48 -16.53
CA TYR A 86 -3.11 12.28 -16.50
C TYR A 86 -2.60 12.35 -15.08
N VAL A 87 -1.78 11.38 -14.69
CA VAL A 87 -1.14 11.30 -13.38
C VAL A 87 0.37 11.51 -13.50
N ASN A 88 0.93 12.20 -12.51
CA ASN A 88 2.36 12.47 -12.43
C ASN A 88 3.12 11.21 -12.00
N ILE A 89 4.20 10.87 -12.70
CA ILE A 89 5.11 9.76 -12.34
C ILE A 89 6.54 10.23 -12.02
N GLY A 90 6.75 11.51 -11.71
CA GLY A 90 8.05 12.06 -11.31
C GLY A 90 8.96 12.52 -12.45
N ILE A 91 8.55 12.37 -13.71
CA ILE A 91 9.33 12.75 -14.90
C ILE A 91 8.56 13.69 -15.82
N ASP A 92 9.20 14.17 -16.90
CA ASP A 92 8.61 15.15 -17.84
C ASP A 92 7.48 14.59 -18.72
N LYS A 93 7.00 13.39 -18.37
CA LYS A 93 5.90 12.69 -19.01
C LYS A 93 4.93 12.19 -17.94
N ASP A 94 3.67 12.54 -18.12
CA ASP A 94 2.58 12.01 -17.31
C ASP A 94 2.02 10.71 -17.91
N VAL A 95 1.43 9.87 -17.07
CA VAL A 95 0.78 8.61 -17.47
C VAL A 95 -0.71 8.84 -17.64
N PHE A 96 -1.26 8.35 -18.74
CA PHE A 96 -2.67 8.52 -19.07
C PHE A 96 -3.54 7.41 -18.45
N ILE A 97 -4.69 7.80 -17.91
CA ILE A 97 -5.71 6.92 -17.32
C ILE A 97 -7.01 7.13 -18.10
N PRO A 98 -7.32 6.26 -19.07
CA PRO A 98 -8.57 6.33 -19.83
C PRO A 98 -9.79 6.29 -18.92
N ASN A 99 -10.89 6.96 -19.28
CA ASN A 99 -12.14 6.92 -18.51
C ASN A 99 -12.62 5.50 -18.19
N ARG A 100 -12.44 4.55 -19.12
CA ARG A 100 -12.79 3.12 -18.91
C ARG A 100 -11.97 2.44 -17.81
N GLU A 101 -10.80 2.97 -17.47
CA GLU A 101 -9.87 2.48 -16.44
C GLU A 101 -10.01 3.24 -15.12
N GLN A 102 -10.93 4.20 -15.04
CA GLN A 102 -11.21 4.93 -13.81
C GLN A 102 -12.32 4.22 -13.02
N LYS A 103 -12.05 3.84 -11.77
CA LYS A 103 -13.06 3.29 -10.85
C LYS A 103 -14.16 4.32 -10.54
N ARG A 104 -13.76 5.59 -10.45
CA ARG A 104 -14.60 6.78 -10.29
C ARG A 104 -13.93 7.95 -11.02
N PRO A 105 -14.68 9.00 -11.43
CA PRO A 105 -14.11 10.18 -12.05
C PRO A 105 -12.96 10.75 -11.22
N MET A 106 -11.86 11.07 -11.89
CA MET A 106 -10.66 11.63 -11.26
C MET A 106 -10.72 13.16 -11.22
N GLU A 107 -10.20 13.74 -10.15
CA GLU A 107 -10.17 15.19 -9.91
C GLU A 107 -8.72 15.69 -9.90
N ILE A 108 -8.47 16.84 -10.53
CA ILE A 108 -7.14 17.46 -10.58
C ILE A 108 -6.67 17.80 -9.16
N GLY A 109 -5.43 17.40 -8.83
CA GLY A 109 -4.81 17.61 -7.52
C GLY A 109 -5.05 16.47 -6.52
N GLU A 110 -6.05 15.61 -6.76
CA GLU A 110 -6.30 14.43 -5.94
C GLU A 110 -5.35 13.28 -6.30
N SER A 111 -5.14 12.36 -5.35
CA SER A 111 -4.29 11.19 -5.55
C SER A 111 -5.07 9.89 -5.46
N TYR A 112 -4.72 8.92 -6.29
CA TYR A 112 -5.41 7.65 -6.40
C TYR A 112 -4.38 6.52 -6.46
N VAL A 113 -4.68 5.40 -5.79
CA VAL A 113 -3.91 4.18 -5.99
C VAL A 113 -4.29 3.62 -7.36
N VAL A 114 -3.27 3.40 -8.19
CA VAL A 114 -3.40 2.91 -9.56
C VAL A 114 -2.40 1.80 -9.82
N PHE A 115 -2.70 0.96 -10.79
CA PHE A 115 -1.73 0.04 -11.39
C PHE A 115 -1.20 0.64 -12.68
N VAL A 116 0.13 0.75 -12.81
CA VAL A 116 0.79 1.22 -14.03
C VAL A 116 1.16 0.02 -14.89
N TYR A 117 0.80 0.04 -16.16
CA TYR A 117 1.03 -1.07 -17.08
C TYR A 117 1.47 -0.56 -18.46
N LEU A 118 2.10 -1.46 -19.23
CA LEU A 118 2.41 -1.21 -20.62
C LEU A 118 1.23 -1.64 -21.50
N ASP A 119 0.72 -0.74 -22.33
CA ASP A 119 -0.33 -1.08 -23.29
C ASP A 119 0.22 -1.94 -24.43
N ASP A 120 -0.29 -3.17 -24.58
CA ASP A 120 0.21 -4.16 -25.54
C ASP A 120 0.15 -3.71 -27.01
N GLN A 121 -0.73 -2.75 -27.34
CA GLN A 121 -0.89 -2.28 -28.71
C GLN A 121 0.06 -1.12 -29.03
N SER A 122 0.26 -0.21 -28.10
CA SER A 122 0.99 1.04 -28.32
C SER A 122 2.36 1.10 -27.66
N ASN A 123 2.70 0.14 -26.78
CA ASN A 123 3.87 0.17 -25.90
C ASN A 123 3.98 1.45 -25.05
N ARG A 124 2.86 2.13 -24.80
CA ARG A 124 2.80 3.32 -23.95
C ARG A 124 2.44 2.90 -22.53
N LEU A 125 3.06 3.56 -21.56
CA LEU A 125 2.62 3.49 -20.17
C LEU A 125 1.22 4.09 -20.03
N LEU A 126 0.32 3.29 -19.50
CA LEU A 126 -1.01 3.67 -19.04
C LEU A 126 -1.15 3.31 -17.56
N ALA A 127 -2.19 3.80 -16.92
CA ALA A 127 -2.56 3.36 -15.58
C ALA A 127 -4.06 3.14 -15.44
N SER A 128 -4.45 2.42 -14.39
CA SER A 128 -5.83 2.12 -14.06
C SER A 128 -6.07 2.19 -12.55
N SER A 129 -7.15 2.86 -12.13
CA SER A 129 -7.59 2.82 -10.72
C SER A 129 -8.55 1.65 -10.45
N LYS A 130 -8.89 0.85 -11.47
CA LYS A 130 -9.59 -0.43 -11.31
C LYS A 130 -8.60 -1.53 -10.94
N VAL A 131 -7.94 -1.36 -9.79
CA VAL A 131 -6.88 -2.25 -9.31
C VAL A 131 -7.32 -3.71 -9.19
N ASP A 132 -8.61 -3.97 -8.98
CA ASP A 132 -9.22 -5.31 -8.95
C ASP A 132 -8.95 -6.11 -10.24
N ASN A 133 -8.70 -5.45 -11.37
CA ASN A 133 -8.38 -6.10 -12.64
C ASN A 133 -6.92 -6.54 -12.78
N PHE A 134 -6.05 -6.09 -11.86
CA PHE A 134 -4.59 -6.26 -11.92
C PHE A 134 -4.06 -7.05 -10.72
N VAL A 135 -4.96 -7.65 -9.95
CA VAL A 135 -4.64 -8.56 -8.85
C VAL A 135 -5.08 -9.97 -9.21
N GLU A 136 -4.40 -10.94 -8.61
CA GLU A 136 -4.81 -12.34 -8.62
C GLU A 136 -5.96 -12.56 -7.63
N HIS A 137 -6.91 -13.40 -8.03
CA HIS A 137 -8.10 -13.73 -7.22
C HIS A 137 -8.09 -15.18 -6.71
N HIS A 138 -7.14 -15.98 -7.16
CA HIS A 138 -7.06 -17.42 -6.90
C HIS A 138 -5.62 -17.85 -6.64
N ASN A 139 -5.44 -19.06 -6.10
CA ASN A 139 -4.14 -19.69 -5.87
C ASN A 139 -3.20 -18.94 -4.91
N PHE A 140 -3.75 -18.13 -4.00
CA PHE A 140 -2.95 -17.63 -2.89
C PHE A 140 -2.53 -18.78 -1.98
N ASP A 141 -1.29 -18.70 -1.47
CA ASP A 141 -0.72 -19.64 -0.51
C ASP A 141 -0.61 -18.95 0.86
N PHE A 142 -1.78 -18.57 1.40
CA PHE A 142 -1.91 -17.90 2.69
C PHE A 142 -2.65 -18.78 3.69
N GLU A 143 -2.26 -18.70 4.95
CA GLU A 143 -2.98 -19.21 6.11
C GLU A 143 -3.53 -18.07 6.97
N GLU A 144 -4.57 -18.34 7.77
CA GLU A 144 -5.07 -17.38 8.75
C GLU A 144 -3.99 -17.09 9.81
N GLY A 145 -3.69 -15.81 10.02
CA GLY A 145 -2.64 -15.34 10.92
C GLY A 145 -1.32 -15.00 10.21
N ASP A 146 -1.19 -15.26 8.91
CA ASP A 146 0.00 -14.89 8.15
C ASP A 146 0.20 -13.37 8.13
N THR A 147 1.45 -12.96 8.25
CA THR A 147 1.85 -11.55 8.15
C THR A 147 2.04 -11.19 6.69
N VAL A 148 1.49 -10.05 6.27
CA VAL A 148 1.50 -9.60 4.88
C VAL A 148 1.76 -8.09 4.77
N ASP A 149 2.33 -7.67 3.64
CA ASP A 149 2.47 -6.28 3.29
C ASP A 149 1.21 -5.78 2.61
N LEU A 150 0.70 -4.63 3.06
CA LEU A 150 -0.54 -4.04 2.60
C LEU A 150 -0.29 -2.67 1.96
N LEU A 151 -0.93 -2.42 0.82
CA LEU A 151 -1.11 -1.08 0.25
C LEU A 151 -2.60 -0.71 0.31
N ILE A 152 -2.96 0.28 1.12
CA ILE A 152 -4.35 0.73 1.26
C ILE A 152 -4.80 1.41 -0.04
N VAL A 153 -5.83 0.89 -0.69
CA VAL A 153 -6.29 1.35 -2.02
C VAL A 153 -7.29 2.50 -1.89
N ASP A 154 -8.43 2.23 -1.28
CA ASP A 154 -9.54 3.15 -1.17
C ASP A 154 -10.45 2.79 0.01
N LYS A 155 -11.36 3.71 0.32
CA LYS A 155 -12.36 3.56 1.37
C LYS A 155 -13.72 3.28 0.74
N SER A 156 -14.39 2.23 1.25
CA SER A 156 -15.78 1.87 0.97
C SER A 156 -16.62 1.95 2.24
N ASP A 157 -17.92 1.69 2.13
CA ASP A 157 -18.83 1.62 3.29
C ASP A 157 -18.47 0.48 4.25
N LEU A 158 -17.99 -0.65 3.72
CA LEU A 158 -17.59 -1.80 4.53
C LEU A 158 -16.26 -1.58 5.25
N GLY A 159 -15.34 -0.82 4.67
CA GLY A 159 -13.96 -0.82 5.10
C GLY A 159 -13.00 -0.24 4.06
N TYR A 160 -11.78 -0.75 4.08
CA TYR A 160 -10.69 -0.32 3.21
C TYR A 160 -10.22 -1.50 2.38
N ASN A 161 -10.20 -1.35 1.06
CA ASN A 161 -9.55 -2.35 0.22
C ASN A 161 -8.04 -2.18 0.34
N ALA A 162 -7.30 -3.27 0.36
CA ALA A 162 -5.84 -3.25 0.40
C ALA A 162 -5.25 -4.30 -0.54
N ILE A 163 -4.23 -3.92 -1.31
CA ILE A 163 -3.42 -4.87 -2.08
C ILE A 163 -2.50 -5.59 -1.10
N ILE A 164 -2.45 -6.92 -1.21
CA ILE A 164 -1.66 -7.82 -0.37
C ILE A 164 -0.44 -8.25 -1.19
N ASN A 165 0.76 -7.99 -0.67
CA ASN A 165 2.04 -8.38 -1.27
C ASN A 165 2.18 -7.97 -2.76
N ASN A 166 1.56 -6.85 -3.16
CA ASN A 166 1.46 -6.37 -4.54
C ASN A 166 0.82 -7.37 -5.54
N GLU A 167 0.07 -8.37 -5.08
CA GLU A 167 -0.44 -9.45 -5.94
C GLU A 167 -1.93 -9.73 -5.74
N PHE A 168 -2.42 -9.77 -4.49
CA PHE A 168 -3.81 -10.10 -4.17
C PHE A 168 -4.55 -8.88 -3.61
N ILE A 169 -5.85 -9.00 -3.36
CA ILE A 169 -6.63 -7.96 -2.68
C ILE A 169 -7.44 -8.52 -1.51
N GLY A 170 -7.55 -7.72 -0.44
CA GLY A 170 -8.37 -8.03 0.72
C GLY A 170 -9.07 -6.81 1.29
N LEU A 171 -9.89 -7.04 2.32
CA LEU A 171 -10.72 -6.02 2.96
C LEU A 171 -10.39 -5.88 4.46
N LEU A 172 -10.05 -4.66 4.86
CA LEU A 172 -10.00 -4.25 6.26
C LEU A 172 -11.35 -3.66 6.67
N TYR A 173 -12.11 -4.35 7.52
CA TYR A 173 -13.42 -3.89 7.96
C TYR A 173 -13.35 -2.64 8.83
N ARG A 174 -14.20 -1.63 8.53
CA ARG A 174 -14.16 -0.31 9.20
C ARG A 174 -14.32 -0.41 10.71
N ASN A 175 -15.14 -1.34 11.21
CA ASN A 175 -15.39 -1.54 12.64
C ASN A 175 -14.25 -2.25 13.38
N GLU A 176 -13.19 -2.63 12.67
CA GLU A 176 -12.02 -3.34 13.21
C GLU A 176 -10.70 -2.62 12.86
N VAL A 177 -10.78 -1.49 12.16
CA VAL A 177 -9.64 -0.60 11.93
C VAL A 177 -9.59 0.40 13.07
N PHE A 178 -8.58 0.22 13.91
CA PHE A 178 -8.34 0.90 15.17
C PHE A 178 -7.21 1.92 15.07
N SER A 179 -7.00 2.46 13.87
CA SER A 179 -5.96 3.44 13.54
C SER A 179 -6.44 4.34 12.40
N ILE A 180 -5.82 5.51 12.26
CA ILE A 180 -6.02 6.35 11.08
C ILE A 180 -5.23 5.72 9.93
N ILE A 181 -5.93 5.37 8.85
CA ILE A 181 -5.32 4.89 7.60
C ILE A 181 -5.83 5.66 6.40
N GLU A 182 -4.94 5.91 5.45
CA GLU A 182 -5.20 6.69 4.25
C GLU A 182 -4.87 5.88 2.98
N PRO A 183 -5.58 6.11 1.87
CA PRO A 183 -5.20 5.59 0.55
C PRO A 183 -3.73 5.88 0.21
N GLY A 184 -3.05 4.88 -0.34
CA GLY A 184 -1.62 4.91 -0.67
C GLY A 184 -0.68 4.57 0.49
N GLN A 185 -1.19 4.45 1.72
CA GLN A 185 -0.38 4.02 2.86
C GLN A 185 0.07 2.56 2.66
N ARG A 186 1.38 2.32 2.85
CA ARG A 186 1.95 0.98 3.01
C ARG A 186 2.05 0.64 4.49
N THR A 187 1.62 -0.56 4.87
CA THR A 187 1.69 -1.05 6.26
C THR A 187 1.77 -2.56 6.30
N THR A 188 2.24 -3.11 7.41
CA THR A 188 2.08 -4.54 7.70
C THR A 188 0.69 -4.82 8.25
N GLY A 189 0.11 -5.96 7.88
CA GLY A 189 -1.13 -6.49 8.45
C GLY A 189 -1.11 -8.01 8.48
N TRP A 190 -2.25 -8.61 8.77
CA TRP A 190 -2.40 -10.06 8.83
C TRP A 190 -3.64 -10.56 8.09
N ILE A 191 -3.54 -11.78 7.57
CA ILE A 191 -4.68 -12.53 7.05
C ILE A 191 -5.58 -12.90 8.22
N LYS A 192 -6.78 -12.33 8.27
CA LYS A 192 -7.73 -12.59 9.35
C LYS A 192 -8.54 -13.85 9.09
N THR A 193 -9.14 -13.91 7.90
CA THR A 193 -10.02 -15.01 7.49
C THR A 193 -9.99 -15.14 5.99
N ILE A 194 -9.86 -16.37 5.52
CA ILE A 194 -10.04 -16.71 4.11
C ILE A 194 -11.44 -17.28 3.95
N ARG A 195 -12.28 -16.55 3.21
CA ARG A 195 -13.70 -16.89 3.07
C ARG A 195 -13.89 -18.01 2.05
N VAL A 196 -15.02 -18.72 2.17
CA VAL A 196 -15.39 -19.81 1.25
C VAL A 196 -15.53 -19.37 -0.21
N ASP A 197 -15.79 -18.08 -0.47
CA ASP A 197 -15.84 -17.48 -1.80
C ASP A 197 -14.47 -16.99 -2.31
N GLY A 198 -13.38 -17.25 -1.56
CA GLY A 198 -12.01 -16.87 -1.91
C GLY A 198 -11.62 -15.45 -1.51
N LYS A 199 -12.54 -14.67 -0.93
CA LYS A 199 -12.23 -13.32 -0.45
C LYS A 199 -11.41 -13.35 0.84
N ILE A 200 -10.51 -12.39 0.97
CA ILE A 200 -9.59 -12.29 2.10
C ILE A 200 -10.03 -11.12 2.98
N ASP A 201 -10.33 -11.43 4.24
CA ASP A 201 -10.51 -10.43 5.28
C ASP A 201 -9.16 -10.18 5.97
N LEU A 202 -8.84 -8.92 6.23
CA LEU A 202 -7.56 -8.48 6.78
C LEU A 202 -7.74 -7.89 8.19
N THR A 203 -6.64 -7.79 8.92
CA THR A 203 -6.56 -7.09 10.21
C THR A 203 -5.24 -6.34 10.34
N LEU A 204 -5.27 -5.17 10.98
CA LEU A 204 -4.06 -4.43 11.38
C LEU A 204 -3.59 -4.77 12.80
N GLN A 205 -4.28 -5.71 13.44
CA GLN A 205 -3.90 -6.25 14.74
C GLN A 205 -3.62 -7.74 14.59
N PRO A 206 -2.53 -8.26 15.16
CA PRO A 206 -2.25 -9.69 15.13
C PRO A 206 -3.38 -10.45 15.84
N SER A 207 -3.90 -11.48 15.18
CA SER A 207 -4.87 -12.39 15.76
C SER A 207 -4.16 -13.39 16.69
N GLY A 208 -4.67 -13.60 17.92
CA GLY A 208 -4.27 -14.74 18.75
C GLY A 208 -4.13 -14.50 20.25
N PHE A 209 -3.65 -15.55 20.94
CA PHE A 209 -3.37 -15.55 22.38
C PHE A 209 -2.31 -14.52 22.76
N GLY A 210 -1.34 -14.23 21.88
CA GLY A 210 -0.28 -13.24 22.09
C GLY A 210 -0.84 -11.83 22.31
N HIS A 211 -1.73 -11.36 21.43
CA HIS A 211 -2.41 -10.07 21.61
C HIS A 211 -3.23 -10.04 22.91
N VAL A 212 -3.89 -11.13 23.28
CA VAL A 212 -4.65 -11.20 24.55
C VAL A 212 -3.71 -11.17 25.76
N LEU A 213 -2.56 -11.85 25.70
CA LEU A 213 -1.53 -11.82 26.75
C LEU A 213 -0.92 -10.42 26.88
N GLU A 214 -0.54 -9.78 25.78
CA GLU A 214 -0.05 -8.41 25.77
C GLU A 214 -1.10 -7.42 26.29
N THR A 215 -2.36 -7.58 25.90
CA THR A 215 -3.47 -6.77 26.44
C THR A 215 -3.65 -7.00 27.94
N LYS A 216 -3.54 -8.26 28.38
CA LYS A 216 -3.63 -8.65 29.80
C LYS A 216 -2.53 -7.97 30.62
N ASP A 217 -1.31 -8.04 30.12
CA ASP A 217 -0.13 -7.47 30.79
C ASP A 217 -0.20 -5.94 30.80
N TYR A 218 -0.59 -5.31 29.69
CA TYR A 218 -0.79 -3.85 29.60
C TYR A 218 -1.83 -3.36 30.62
N ILE A 219 -3.01 -4.00 30.67
CA ILE A 219 -4.08 -3.63 31.61
C ILE A 219 -3.59 -3.78 33.06
N LEU A 220 -2.85 -4.84 33.36
CA LEU A 220 -2.32 -5.09 34.70
C LEU A 220 -1.27 -4.06 35.12
N GLU A 221 -0.33 -3.72 34.23
CA GLU A 221 0.67 -2.69 34.49
C GLU A 221 0.04 -1.32 34.72
N GLU A 222 -0.95 -0.96 33.92
CA GLU A 222 -1.69 0.30 34.13
C GLU A 222 -2.42 0.29 35.48
N LEU A 223 -3.10 -0.82 35.83
CA LEU A 223 -3.77 -0.98 37.12
C LEU A 223 -2.82 -0.89 38.32
N LYS A 224 -1.57 -1.35 38.21
CA LYS A 224 -0.55 -1.16 39.26
C LYS A 224 -0.20 0.31 39.49
N VAL A 225 -0.34 1.15 38.47
CA VAL A 225 -0.08 2.59 38.58
C VAL A 225 -1.29 3.34 39.12
N VAL A 226 -2.48 3.07 38.59
CA VAL A 226 -3.68 3.89 38.89
C VAL A 226 -4.59 3.28 39.96
N GLY A 227 -4.44 2.00 40.30
CA GLY A 227 -5.24 1.26 41.27
C GLY A 227 -6.66 0.87 40.79
N GLU A 228 -7.31 1.74 40.02
CA GLU A 228 -8.65 1.54 39.46
C GLU A 228 -8.74 2.10 38.03
N ILE A 229 -9.40 1.35 37.14
CA ILE A 229 -9.76 1.80 35.79
C ILE A 229 -11.28 1.77 35.65
N ASN A 230 -11.88 2.89 35.21
CA ASN A 230 -13.33 3.05 34.99
C ASN A 230 -13.81 2.39 33.68
N LEU A 231 -13.35 1.17 33.43
CA LEU A 231 -13.82 0.31 32.34
C LEU A 231 -14.06 -1.09 32.89
N GLY A 232 -15.21 -1.69 32.54
CA GLY A 232 -15.63 -3.00 33.02
C GLY A 232 -16.29 -3.83 31.92
N ASP A 233 -16.92 -4.96 32.30
CA ASP A 233 -17.49 -5.91 31.34
C ASP A 233 -18.60 -5.30 30.45
N LYS A 234 -19.33 -4.32 31.00
CA LYS A 234 -20.43 -3.63 30.33
C LYS A 234 -20.03 -2.32 29.66
N SER A 235 -18.78 -1.88 29.75
CA SER A 235 -18.29 -0.69 29.03
C SER A 235 -18.49 -0.82 27.52
N THR A 236 -18.70 0.31 26.85
CA THR A 236 -18.95 0.33 25.42
C THR A 236 -17.67 -0.01 24.63
N PRO A 237 -17.80 -0.53 23.39
CA PRO A 237 -16.63 -0.75 22.53
C PRO A 237 -15.80 0.53 22.34
N GLU A 238 -16.44 1.69 22.23
CA GLU A 238 -15.79 2.99 22.02
C GLU A 238 -14.96 3.43 23.24
N GLU A 239 -15.50 3.30 24.46
CA GLU A 239 -14.76 3.64 25.69
C GLU A 239 -13.52 2.75 25.89
N ILE A 240 -13.66 1.44 25.62
CA ILE A 240 -12.56 0.48 25.69
C ILE A 240 -11.48 0.83 24.66
N TYR A 241 -11.92 1.14 23.44
CA TYR A 241 -11.02 1.50 22.35
C TYR A 241 -10.24 2.78 22.66
N ASN A 242 -10.91 3.84 23.12
CA ASN A 242 -10.26 5.11 23.40
C ASN A 242 -9.13 5.01 24.42
N ARG A 243 -9.22 4.07 25.36
CA ARG A 243 -8.17 3.86 26.37
C ARG A 243 -7.13 2.82 25.97
N PHE A 244 -7.57 1.67 25.47
CA PHE A 244 -6.71 0.49 25.30
C PHE A 244 -6.37 0.17 23.84
N GLN A 245 -7.05 0.80 22.88
CA GLN A 245 -6.88 0.54 21.44
C GLN A 245 -7.13 -0.94 21.07
N VAL A 246 -7.98 -1.64 21.82
CA VAL A 246 -8.34 -3.05 21.60
C VAL A 246 -9.85 -3.23 21.44
N SER A 247 -10.26 -4.34 20.80
CA SER A 247 -11.66 -4.72 20.72
C SER A 247 -12.27 -5.07 22.09
N LYS A 248 -13.58 -4.88 22.25
CA LYS A 248 -14.31 -5.27 23.48
C LYS A 248 -14.17 -6.76 23.80
N SER A 249 -14.08 -7.63 22.79
CA SER A 249 -13.89 -9.07 22.99
C SER A 249 -12.51 -9.39 23.57
N ALA A 250 -11.44 -8.75 23.04
CA ALA A 250 -10.09 -8.90 23.55
C ALA A 250 -9.97 -8.39 25.00
N PHE A 251 -10.53 -7.20 25.27
CA PHE A 251 -10.60 -6.64 26.61
C PHE A 251 -11.28 -7.59 27.61
N LYS A 252 -12.46 -8.12 27.26
CA LYS A 252 -13.20 -9.09 28.10
C LYS A 252 -12.41 -10.37 28.39
N LYS A 253 -11.69 -10.89 27.39
CA LYS A 253 -10.81 -12.05 27.57
C LYS A 253 -9.65 -11.73 28.52
N ALA A 254 -9.01 -10.58 28.35
CA ALA A 254 -7.88 -10.14 29.16
C ALA A 254 -8.28 -9.94 30.64
N ILE A 255 -9.30 -9.13 30.92
CA ILE A 255 -9.79 -8.91 32.30
C ILE A 255 -10.35 -10.19 32.91
N GLY A 256 -10.98 -11.07 32.12
CA GLY A 256 -11.43 -12.38 32.57
C GLY A 256 -10.26 -13.31 32.96
N GLY A 257 -9.14 -13.22 32.24
CA GLY A 257 -7.88 -13.89 32.60
C GLY A 257 -7.32 -13.38 33.93
N LEU A 258 -7.16 -12.06 34.07
CA LEU A 258 -6.69 -11.42 35.31
C LEU A 258 -7.58 -11.75 36.52
N TYR A 259 -8.90 -11.78 36.32
CA TYR A 259 -9.85 -12.14 37.38
C TYR A 259 -9.70 -13.61 37.81
N LYS A 260 -9.53 -14.54 36.86
CA LYS A 260 -9.25 -15.96 37.16
C LYS A 260 -7.94 -16.15 37.92
N GLU A 261 -6.93 -15.35 37.59
CA GLU A 261 -5.64 -15.29 38.29
C GLU A 261 -5.72 -14.55 39.64
N ARG A 262 -6.90 -14.00 39.99
CA ARG A 262 -7.17 -13.22 41.22
C ARG A 262 -6.31 -11.97 41.36
N LEU A 263 -5.87 -11.40 40.24
CA LEU A 263 -5.08 -10.17 40.24
C LEU A 263 -5.96 -8.91 40.28
N ILE A 264 -7.24 -9.04 39.89
CA ILE A 264 -8.18 -7.92 39.84
C ILE A 264 -9.54 -8.29 40.42
N VAL A 265 -10.29 -7.28 40.86
CA VAL A 265 -11.74 -7.32 41.11
C VAL A 265 -12.46 -6.69 39.92
N LEU A 266 -13.51 -7.35 39.46
CA LEU A 266 -14.25 -6.99 38.24
C LEU A 266 -15.68 -6.54 38.57
N SER A 267 -16.06 -5.37 38.07
CA SER A 267 -17.41 -4.81 38.15
C SER A 267 -17.96 -4.50 36.76
N ASP A 268 -19.24 -4.12 36.68
CA ASP A 268 -19.90 -3.78 35.41
C ASP A 268 -19.17 -2.69 34.62
N HIS A 269 -18.64 -1.66 35.31
CA HIS A 269 -18.03 -0.47 34.68
C HIS A 269 -16.68 -0.06 35.28
N HIS A 270 -16.05 -0.91 36.10
CA HIS A 270 -14.69 -0.66 36.57
C HIS A 270 -13.97 -1.98 36.89
N ILE A 271 -12.64 -1.92 36.88
CA ILE A 271 -11.73 -2.96 37.34
C ILE A 271 -10.74 -2.36 38.35
N LYS A 272 -10.39 -3.13 39.38
CA LYS A 272 -9.45 -2.74 40.44
C LYS A 272 -8.41 -3.82 40.66
N LEU A 273 -7.23 -3.48 41.16
CA LEU A 273 -6.35 -4.49 41.74
C LEU A 273 -7.05 -5.20 42.90
N ALA A 274 -6.84 -6.51 42.99
CA ALA A 274 -7.21 -7.28 44.17
C ALA A 274 -6.22 -6.96 45.30
N ASP A 275 -6.74 -6.91 46.53
CA ASP A 275 -5.94 -6.75 47.75
C ASP A 275 -5.08 -7.98 48.07
#